data_AF-A0A4Q3N1E3-F1
#
_entry.id   AF-A0A4Q3N1E3-F1
#
_cell.length_a   1.000
_cell.length_b   1.000
_cell.length_c   1.000
_cell.angle_alpha   90.00
_cell.angle_beta   90.00
_cell.angle_gamma   90.00
#
_symmetry.space_group_name_H-M   'P 1'
#
loop_
_entity.id
_entity.type
_entity.pdbx_description
1 polymer ?
#
loop_
_entity_poly.entity_id
_entity_poly.type
_entity_poly.pdbx_seq_one_letter_code
_entity_poly.pdbx_strand_id
1 'polypeptide(L)'
;MTDPRSRKSIISFGLTALLAVTAATAQVATGTTGIDASGSYRQEVQACMTGRTQQDQETCLREARNAQSDKRRGVLDNAGSQFEANATARCDVLSGEDKAACQARILG
;
A
#
# COMPACT_ATOMS: atom_id res chain seq x y z
N MET A 1 60.13 -7.68 -9.79
CA MET A 1 59.66 -6.30 -9.99
C MET A 1 58.37 -6.36 -10.79
N THR A 2 57.27 -5.93 -10.19
CA THR A 2 55.88 -6.09 -10.68
C THR A 2 55.56 -5.20 -11.88
N ASP A 3 54.94 -5.77 -12.91
CA ASP A 3 54.55 -5.10 -14.17
C ASP A 3 53.34 -4.16 -13.95
N PRO A 4 53.44 -2.84 -14.22
CA PRO A 4 52.44 -1.84 -13.82
C PRO A 4 51.15 -1.84 -14.67
N ARG A 5 51.05 -2.65 -15.73
CA ARG A 5 49.87 -2.67 -16.63
C ARG A 5 48.66 -3.40 -16.04
N SER A 6 48.86 -4.31 -15.07
CA SER A 6 47.80 -5.12 -14.48
C SER A 6 46.83 -4.33 -13.58
N ARG A 7 47.30 -3.23 -12.96
CA ARG A 7 46.47 -2.42 -12.04
C ARG A 7 45.42 -1.55 -12.70
N LYS A 8 45.58 -1.20 -13.99
CA LYS A 8 44.65 -0.29 -14.69
C LYS A 8 43.40 -1.00 -15.22
N SER A 9 43.43 -2.32 -15.39
CA SER A 9 42.27 -3.07 -15.92
C SER A 9 41.22 -3.42 -14.87
N ILE A 10 41.56 -3.34 -13.58
CA ILE A 10 40.63 -3.71 -12.49
C ILE A 10 39.77 -2.52 -12.05
N ILE A 11 40.17 -1.29 -12.39
CA ILE A 11 39.44 -0.08 -11.99
C ILE A 11 38.18 0.15 -12.86
N SER A 12 38.10 -0.47 -14.05
CA SER A 12 37.03 -0.20 -15.01
C SER A 12 35.76 -1.05 -14.87
N PHE A 13 35.73 -2.03 -13.96
CA PHE A 13 34.53 -2.86 -13.74
C PHE A 13 33.79 -2.58 -12.42
N GLY A 14 34.25 -1.61 -11.62
CA GLY A 14 33.68 -1.30 -10.31
C GLY A 14 32.63 -0.19 -10.26
N LEU A 15 32.40 0.53 -11.36
CA LEU A 15 31.64 1.81 -11.34
C LEU A 15 30.24 1.76 -11.96
N THR A 16 29.78 0.62 -12.47
CA THR A 16 28.48 0.50 -13.16
C THR A 16 27.39 -0.27 -12.41
N ALA A 17 27.57 -0.57 -11.12
CA ALA A 17 26.61 -1.39 -10.36
C ALA A 17 25.91 -0.67 -9.18
N LEU A 18 26.01 0.66 -9.07
CA LEU A 18 25.55 1.40 -7.88
C LEU A 18 24.31 2.29 -8.08
N LEU A 19 23.55 2.11 -9.17
CA LEU A 19 22.41 2.98 -9.50
C LEU A 19 21.04 2.27 -9.64
N ALA A 20 20.93 0.98 -9.28
CA ALA A 20 19.71 0.20 -9.49
C ALA A 20 18.86 -0.06 -8.23
N VAL A 21 18.90 0.83 -7.22
CA VAL A 21 17.99 0.74 -6.06
C VAL A 21 17.36 2.10 -5.80
N THR A 22 16.53 2.56 -6.72
CA THR A 22 15.41 3.42 -6.34
C THR A 22 14.32 2.48 -5.83
N ALA A 23 14.37 2.20 -4.52
CA ALA A 23 13.28 1.56 -3.81
C ALA A 23 12.00 2.33 -4.15
N ALA A 24 11.01 1.66 -4.74
CA ALA A 24 9.65 2.15 -4.78
C ALA A 24 9.14 2.18 -3.34
N THR A 25 9.43 3.24 -2.60
CA THR A 25 8.72 3.52 -1.36
C THR A 25 7.29 3.84 -1.78
N ALA A 26 6.40 2.86 -1.64
CA ALA A 26 4.99 3.16 -1.56
C ALA A 26 4.85 4.16 -0.40
N GLN A 27 4.63 5.43 -0.72
CA GLN A 27 4.31 6.43 0.28
C GLN A 27 2.96 6.00 0.85
N VAL A 28 2.97 5.26 1.96
CA VAL A 28 1.77 5.11 2.78
C VAL A 28 1.54 6.51 3.30
N ALA A 29 0.47 7.17 2.84
CA ALA A 29 0.05 8.42 3.45
C ALA A 29 -0.21 8.12 4.93
N THR A 30 0.72 8.50 5.80
CA THR A 30 0.65 8.29 7.25
C THR A 30 -0.31 9.28 7.93
N GLY A 31 -1.06 10.05 7.16
CA GLY A 31 -2.16 10.85 7.67
C GLY A 31 -3.38 9.96 7.90
N THR A 32 -3.83 9.87 9.15
CA THR A 32 -5.21 9.47 9.42
C THR A 32 -6.09 10.41 8.60
N THR A 33 -6.94 9.92 7.72
CA THR A 33 -7.88 10.72 6.91
C THR A 33 -8.91 11.49 7.76
N GLY A 34 -8.72 11.54 9.09
CA GLY A 34 -9.68 11.99 10.08
C GLY A 34 -10.87 11.02 10.25
N ILE A 35 -11.04 10.06 9.35
CA ILE A 35 -12.06 9.03 9.41
C ILE A 35 -11.48 7.84 10.18
N ASP A 36 -12.01 7.62 11.38
CA ASP A 36 -11.64 6.47 12.20
C ASP A 36 -12.45 5.22 11.81
N ALA A 37 -12.04 4.06 12.32
CA ALA A 37 -12.72 2.79 12.05
C ALA A 37 -14.01 2.60 12.87
N SER A 38 -14.50 3.60 13.59
CA SER A 38 -15.75 3.49 14.38
C SER A 38 -17.01 3.44 13.50
N GLY A 39 -16.89 3.91 12.25
CA GLY A 39 -18.03 4.09 11.34
C GLY A 39 -19.06 5.08 11.88
N SER A 40 -18.61 6.11 12.60
CA SER A 40 -19.44 7.17 13.17
C SER A 40 -19.64 8.31 12.18
N TYR A 41 -20.86 8.45 11.69
CA TYR A 41 -21.24 9.53 10.77
C TYR A 41 -20.87 10.93 11.28
N ARG A 42 -20.95 11.19 12.59
CA ARG A 42 -20.60 12.50 13.16
C ARG A 42 -19.10 12.80 13.02
N GLN A 43 -18.26 11.80 13.27
CA GLN A 43 -16.81 11.94 13.16
C GLN A 43 -16.40 12.06 11.69
N GLU A 44 -17.03 11.29 10.78
CA GLU A 44 -16.83 11.42 9.33
C GLU A 44 -17.15 12.84 8.84
N VAL A 45 -18.32 13.39 9.21
CA VAL A 45 -18.69 14.78 8.85
C VAL A 45 -17.69 15.79 9.42
N GLN A 46 -17.24 15.62 10.66
CA GLN A 46 -16.22 16.50 11.24
C GLN A 46 -14.90 16.43 10.46
N ALA A 47 -14.47 15.24 10.04
CA ALA A 47 -13.29 15.07 9.21
C ALA A 47 -13.43 15.80 7.87
N CYS A 48 -14.59 15.68 7.22
CA CYS A 48 -14.91 16.43 5.99
C CYS A 48 -14.83 17.95 6.20
N MET A 49 -15.47 18.48 7.25
CA MET A 49 -15.54 19.92 7.51
C MET A 49 -14.20 20.53 7.93
N THR A 50 -13.32 19.74 8.53
CA THR A 50 -11.99 20.21 8.98
C THR A 50 -10.89 20.01 7.94
N GLY A 51 -11.24 19.54 6.72
CA GLY A 51 -10.28 19.32 5.65
C GLY A 51 -9.25 18.24 5.96
N ARG A 52 -9.56 17.30 6.86
CA ARG A 52 -8.67 16.20 7.24
C ARG A 52 -8.66 15.06 6.22
N THR A 53 -9.51 15.16 5.21
CA THR A 53 -9.61 14.21 4.11
C THR A 53 -8.89 14.75 2.88
N GLN A 54 -8.27 13.86 2.10
CA GLN A 54 -7.58 14.21 0.84
C GLN A 54 -8.54 14.53 -0.32
N GLN A 55 -9.85 14.40 -0.11
CA GLN A 55 -10.89 14.58 -1.13
C GLN A 55 -11.63 15.92 -0.98
N ASP A 56 -12.30 16.33 -2.05
CA ASP A 56 -13.20 17.49 -2.06
C ASP A 56 -14.28 17.36 -0.96
N GLN A 57 -14.60 18.48 -0.29
CA GLN A 57 -15.50 18.49 0.87
C GLN A 57 -16.93 18.05 0.51
N GLU A 58 -17.46 18.48 -0.64
CA GLU A 58 -18.80 18.08 -1.08
C GLU A 58 -18.85 16.57 -1.32
N THR A 59 -17.82 16.04 -1.97
CA THR A 59 -17.64 14.61 -2.21
C THR A 59 -17.54 13.83 -0.90
N CYS A 60 -16.75 14.32 0.07
CA CYS A 60 -16.67 13.74 1.41
C CYS A 60 -18.02 13.65 2.10
N LEU A 61 -18.79 14.74 2.12
CA LEU A 61 -20.09 14.76 2.77
C LEU A 61 -21.10 13.85 2.07
N ARG A 62 -21.02 13.70 0.75
CA ARG A 62 -21.84 12.77 -0.03
C ARG A 62 -21.52 11.32 0.34
N GLU A 63 -20.25 10.95 0.39
CA GLU A 63 -19.81 9.60 0.76
C GLU A 63 -20.19 9.25 2.20
N ALA A 64 -19.99 10.16 3.16
CA ALA A 64 -20.39 9.95 4.55
C ALA A 64 -21.91 9.68 4.69
N ARG A 65 -22.75 10.40 3.93
CA ARG A 65 -24.20 10.14 3.90
C ARG A 65 -24.54 8.77 3.33
N ASN A 66 -23.87 8.38 2.25
CA ASN A 66 -24.08 7.08 1.62
C ASN A 66 -23.66 5.94 2.55
N ALA A 67 -22.47 6.04 3.15
CA ALA A 67 -21.98 5.08 4.13
C ALA A 67 -22.95 4.92 5.32
N GLN A 68 -23.48 6.03 5.85
CA GLN A 68 -24.47 5.99 6.92
C GLN A 68 -25.80 5.36 6.47
N SER A 69 -26.23 5.59 5.23
CA SER A 69 -27.42 4.95 4.65
C SER A 69 -27.22 3.43 4.55
N ASP A 70 -26.08 3.00 4.03
CA ASP A 70 -25.75 1.58 3.88
C ASP A 70 -25.59 0.88 5.23
N LYS A 71 -25.01 1.56 6.22
CA LYS A 71 -24.97 1.09 7.62
C LYS A 71 -26.38 0.85 8.17
N ARG A 72 -27.30 1.78 7.95
CA ARG A 72 -28.70 1.65 8.38
C ARG A 72 -29.44 0.53 7.65
N ARG A 73 -29.10 0.31 6.38
CA ARG A 73 -29.64 -0.80 5.57
C ARG A 73 -29.05 -2.16 5.96
N GLY A 74 -27.98 -2.19 6.75
CA GLY A 74 -27.31 -3.42 7.15
C GLY A 74 -26.58 -4.12 6.00
N VAL A 75 -26.21 -3.39 4.95
CA VAL A 75 -25.51 -3.95 3.77
C VAL A 75 -23.98 -3.85 3.89
N LEU A 76 -23.49 -3.28 4.99
CA LEU A 76 -22.07 -3.25 5.34
C LEU A 76 -21.71 -4.55 6.07
N ASP A 77 -21.71 -5.67 5.35
CA ASP A 77 -21.22 -6.93 5.88
C ASP A 77 -20.09 -7.51 5.02
N ASN A 78 -19.44 -8.51 5.58
CA ASN A 78 -18.37 -9.26 4.96
C ASN A 78 -18.88 -10.66 4.55
N ALA A 79 -20.14 -10.79 4.12
CA ALA A 79 -20.87 -12.06 3.91
C ALA A 79 -20.08 -13.09 3.08
N GLY A 80 -19.39 -14.00 3.77
CA GLY A 80 -18.59 -15.06 3.14
C GLY A 80 -17.28 -14.57 2.50
N SER A 81 -16.74 -13.43 2.93
CA SER A 81 -15.48 -12.92 2.42
C SER A 81 -14.30 -13.82 2.82
N GLN A 82 -13.66 -14.42 1.82
CA GLN A 82 -12.49 -15.27 2.01
C GLN A 82 -11.21 -14.42 1.99
N PHE A 83 -11.04 -13.52 2.97
CA PHE A 83 -9.98 -12.50 2.96
C PHE A 83 -8.56 -13.09 2.81
N GLU A 84 -8.21 -14.11 3.59
CA GLU A 84 -6.90 -14.77 3.50
C GLU A 84 -6.71 -15.51 2.18
N ALA A 85 -7.74 -16.21 1.70
CA ALA A 85 -7.69 -16.90 0.41
C ALA A 85 -7.52 -15.89 -0.74
N ASN A 86 -8.25 -14.78 -0.73
CA ASN A 86 -8.12 -13.71 -1.72
C ASN A 86 -6.76 -13.02 -1.62
N ALA A 87 -6.23 -12.84 -0.41
CA ALA A 87 -4.92 -12.24 -0.20
C ALA A 87 -3.80 -13.13 -0.75
N THR A 88 -3.86 -14.43 -0.50
CA THR A 88 -2.87 -15.39 -1.02
C THR A 88 -3.02 -15.64 -2.52
N ALA A 89 -4.24 -15.62 -3.06
CA ALA A 89 -4.50 -15.75 -4.50
C ALA A 89 -3.84 -14.64 -5.33
N ARG A 90 -3.58 -13.46 -4.74
CA ARG A 90 -2.81 -12.39 -5.40
C ARG A 90 -1.41 -12.82 -5.81
N CYS A 91 -0.83 -13.82 -5.13
CA CYS A 91 0.49 -14.34 -5.44
C CYS A 91 0.49 -15.34 -6.60
N ASP A 92 -0.66 -15.76 -7.12
CA ASP A 92 -0.75 -16.83 -8.13
C ASP A 92 -0.20 -16.45 -9.51
N VAL A 93 0.02 -15.15 -9.76
CA VAL A 93 0.72 -14.66 -10.96
C VAL A 93 2.22 -14.96 -10.93
N LEU A 94 2.77 -15.25 -9.75
CA LEU A 94 4.19 -15.55 -9.54
C LEU A 94 4.42 -17.06 -9.54
N SER A 95 5.68 -17.47 -9.72
CA SER A 95 6.09 -18.88 -9.67
C SER A 95 7.35 -19.07 -8.85
N GLY A 96 7.65 -20.32 -8.49
CA GLY A 96 8.86 -20.68 -7.76
C GLY A 96 9.05 -19.90 -6.45
N GLU A 97 10.27 -19.45 -6.22
CA GLU A 97 10.66 -18.72 -5.01
C GLU A 97 9.90 -17.40 -4.83
N ASP A 98 9.58 -16.69 -5.92
CA ASP A 98 8.83 -15.43 -5.85
C ASP A 98 7.41 -15.62 -5.31
N LYS A 99 6.75 -16.72 -5.70
CA LYS A 99 5.43 -17.07 -5.15
C LYS A 99 5.52 -17.35 -3.66
N ALA A 100 6.50 -18.16 -3.25
CA ALA A 100 6.71 -18.50 -1.84
C ALA A 100 7.02 -17.25 -1.00
N ALA A 101 7.89 -16.36 -1.49
CA ALA A 101 8.23 -15.11 -0.83
C ALA A 101 7.04 -14.13 -0.79
N CYS A 102 6.19 -14.09 -1.82
CA CYS A 102 4.96 -13.30 -1.80
C CYS A 102 4.00 -13.81 -0.71
N GLN A 103 3.76 -15.11 -0.67
CA GLN A 103 2.87 -15.72 0.32
C GLN A 103 3.36 -15.50 1.75
N ALA A 104 4.67 -15.63 2.00
CA ALA A 104 5.26 -15.34 3.30
C ALA A 104 4.97 -13.91 3.76
N ARG A 105 5.10 -12.92 2.87
CA ARG A 105 4.78 -11.51 3.20
C ARG A 105 3.30 -11.27 3.47
N ILE A 106 2.41 -12.02 2.83
CA ILE A 106 0.96 -11.90 3.01
C ILE A 106 0.52 -12.52 4.34
N LEU A 107 1.15 -13.63 4.75
CA LEU A 107 0.77 -14.38 5.95
C LEU A 107 1.44 -13.87 7.24
N GLY A 108 2.58 -13.18 7.12
CA GLY A 108 3.34 -12.64 8.26
C GLY A 108 4.50 -13.53 8.67
#